data_AF-A0A3N5G818-F1
#
_entry.id   AF-A0A3N5G818-F1
#
_cell.length_a   1.000
_cell.length_b   1.000
_cell.length_c   1.000
_cell.angle_alpha   90.00
_cell.angle_beta   90.00
_cell.angle_gamma   90.00
#
_symmetry.space_group_name_H-M   'P 1'
#
loop_
_entity.id
_entity.type
_entity.pdbx_description
1 polymer ?
#
loop_
_entity_poly.entity_id
_entity_poly.type
_entity_poly.pdbx_seq_one_letter_code
_entity_poly.pdbx_strand_id
1 'polypeptide(L)'
;MNTSTPSRSNTTASPGLTALSKSALSTKSAPGTTTNTNMDQHQFLRSRRSIRKFQPRPVDADVLTRLLETATHAPSAHNRQPWRFAVLTHPGPKSRLSDLLAADFRRDLAADGLPEPEIEARLQR
;
A
#
# COMPACT_ATOMS: atom_id res chain seq x y z
N MET A 1 -22.70 31.21 -43.82
CA MET A 1 -21.70 31.85 -44.70
C MET A 1 -20.45 30.99 -44.67
N ASN A 2 -20.09 30.47 -45.84
CA ASN A 2 -19.06 29.46 -46.10
C ASN A 2 -17.63 29.98 -45.88
N THR A 3 -16.68 29.08 -45.62
CA THR A 3 -15.64 28.71 -46.60
C THR A 3 -15.10 27.32 -46.29
N SER A 4 -14.78 26.59 -47.36
CA SER A 4 -14.56 25.15 -47.42
C SER A 4 -13.09 24.84 -47.75
N THR A 5 -12.57 23.75 -47.15
CA THR A 5 -11.55 22.79 -47.69
C THR A 5 -10.11 23.33 -47.94
N PRO A 6 -9.02 22.49 -48.00
CA PRO A 6 -9.03 21.03 -48.12
C PRO A 6 -8.04 20.19 -47.28
N SER A 7 -8.44 18.91 -47.18
CA SER A 7 -7.68 17.66 -47.20
C SER A 7 -6.18 17.74 -47.55
N ARG A 8 -5.36 17.02 -46.77
CA ARG A 8 -4.23 16.25 -47.29
C ARG A 8 -3.99 15.00 -46.45
N SER A 9 -4.37 13.86 -47.02
CA SER A 9 -3.89 12.54 -46.69
C SER A 9 -2.41 12.42 -47.04
N ASN A 10 -1.58 11.99 -46.09
CA ASN A 10 -0.26 11.47 -46.39
C ASN A 10 -0.19 10.02 -45.90
N THR A 11 -0.52 9.13 -46.84
CA THR A 11 -0.03 7.76 -46.88
C THR A 11 1.46 7.80 -47.16
N THR A 12 2.28 7.26 -46.25
CA THR A 12 3.66 6.89 -46.56
C THR A 12 3.89 5.50 -45.99
N ALA A 13 3.90 4.53 -46.91
CA ALA A 13 4.38 3.19 -46.66
C ALA A 13 5.87 3.26 -46.32
N SER A 14 6.25 2.61 -45.22
CA SER A 14 7.65 2.32 -44.89
C SER A 14 7.80 0.83 -44.59
N PRO A 15 8.98 0.26 -44.88
CA PRO A 15 9.17 -1.14 -45.22
C PRO A 15 9.33 -2.04 -44.00
N GLY A 16 9.13 -3.34 -44.24
CA GLY A 16 9.17 -4.39 -43.24
C GLY A 16 10.41 -4.38 -42.36
N LEU A 17 10.17 -4.52 -41.06
CA LEU A 17 11.18 -4.86 -40.07
C LEU A 17 10.94 -6.30 -39.60
N THR A 18 11.83 -7.14 -40.11
CA THR A 18 12.25 -8.46 -39.66
C THR A 18 11.91 -8.75 -38.19
N ALA A 19 11.20 -9.86 -37.98
CA ALA A 19 10.97 -10.47 -36.67
C ALA A 19 12.30 -10.78 -35.98
N LEU A 20 12.64 -10.02 -34.94
CA LEU A 20 13.73 -10.34 -34.04
C LEU A 20 13.24 -11.32 -32.96
N SER A 21 13.96 -12.43 -32.94
CA SER A 21 13.90 -13.59 -32.06
C SER A 21 13.49 -13.30 -30.60
N LYS A 22 12.51 -14.08 -30.11
CA LYS A 22 12.27 -14.30 -28.68
C LYS A 22 13.44 -15.10 -28.13
N SER A 23 14.44 -14.43 -27.56
CA SER A 23 15.45 -15.10 -26.74
C SER A 23 15.07 -14.98 -25.27
N ALA A 24 14.98 -16.15 -24.63
CA ALA A 24 14.54 -16.36 -23.28
C ALA A 24 15.41 -15.62 -22.25
N LEU A 25 14.76 -14.91 -21.33
CA LEU A 25 15.32 -14.69 -19.99
C LEU A 25 14.46 -15.46 -19.00
N SER A 26 14.98 -16.65 -18.69
CA SER A 26 14.60 -17.47 -17.55
C SER A 26 14.84 -16.69 -16.26
N THR A 27 13.77 -16.33 -15.55
CA THR A 27 13.84 -16.10 -14.12
C THR A 27 13.20 -17.29 -13.44
N LYS A 28 14.05 -18.08 -12.78
CA LYS A 28 13.68 -19.25 -11.99
C LYS A 28 12.78 -18.78 -10.85
N SER A 29 11.47 -19.01 -10.99
CA SER A 29 10.51 -18.78 -9.89
C SER A 29 10.87 -19.68 -8.71
N ALA A 30 10.87 -19.13 -7.51
CA ALA A 30 11.17 -19.85 -6.27
C ALA A 30 10.12 -20.94 -6.01
N PRO A 31 10.52 -22.15 -5.53
CA PRO A 31 9.57 -23.21 -5.22
C PRO A 31 8.96 -22.92 -3.84
N GLY A 32 7.71 -22.44 -3.80
CA GLY A 32 7.01 -22.28 -2.53
C GLY A 32 5.76 -21.41 -2.48
N THR A 33 5.32 -20.78 -3.57
CA THR A 33 4.05 -20.03 -3.55
C THR A 33 3.06 -20.65 -4.53
N THR A 34 2.38 -21.71 -4.09
CA THR A 34 1.13 -22.13 -4.70
C THR A 34 0.12 -21.01 -4.48
N THR A 35 -0.05 -20.14 -5.47
CA THR A 35 -1.12 -19.14 -5.46
C THR A 35 -2.44 -19.89 -5.57
N ASN A 36 -3.06 -20.18 -4.42
CA ASN A 36 -4.39 -20.77 -4.38
C ASN A 36 -5.39 -19.66 -4.76
N THR A 37 -5.73 -19.58 -6.05
CA THR A 37 -6.49 -18.48 -6.65
C THR A 37 -8.00 -18.54 -6.34
N ASN A 38 -8.48 -19.55 -5.60
CA ASN A 38 -9.91 -19.73 -5.27
C ASN A 38 -10.18 -19.62 -3.76
N MET A 39 -9.77 -18.52 -3.12
CA MET A 39 -10.26 -18.20 -1.79
C MET A 39 -11.60 -17.47 -1.92
N ASP A 40 -12.62 -17.95 -1.22
CA ASP A 40 -13.90 -17.24 -1.12
C ASP A 40 -13.69 -15.83 -0.54
N GLN A 41 -14.36 -14.82 -1.11
CA GLN A 41 -14.19 -13.42 -0.73
C GLN A 41 -14.60 -13.17 0.72
N HIS A 42 -15.66 -13.83 1.19
CA HIS A 42 -16.10 -13.71 2.57
C HIS A 42 -15.09 -14.37 3.53
N GLN A 43 -14.56 -15.54 3.16
CA GLN A 43 -13.50 -16.20 3.92
C GLN A 43 -12.24 -15.31 4.02
N PHE A 44 -11.80 -14.71 2.92
CA PHE A 44 -10.68 -13.78 2.89
C PHE A 44 -10.89 -12.61 3.86
N LEU A 45 -12.04 -11.92 3.77
CA LEU A 45 -12.36 -10.78 4.64
C LEU A 45 -12.40 -11.17 6.13
N ARG A 46 -12.98 -12.35 6.44
CA ARG A 46 -13.07 -12.86 7.82
C ARG A 46 -11.72 -13.32 8.38
N SER A 47 -10.74 -13.64 7.53
CA SER A 47 -9.42 -14.09 7.97
C SER A 47 -8.55 -12.99 8.61
N ARG A 48 -8.88 -11.71 8.37
CA ARG A 48 -8.08 -10.57 8.83
C ARG A 48 -8.03 -10.49 10.36
N ARG A 49 -6.82 -10.38 10.92
CA ARG A 49 -6.56 -10.17 12.36
C ARG A 49 -5.85 -8.84 12.59
N SER A 50 -6.08 -8.24 13.77
CA SER A 50 -5.32 -7.06 14.20
C SER A 50 -4.00 -7.50 14.83
N ILE A 51 -2.93 -7.47 14.03
CA ILE A 51 -1.58 -7.89 14.42
C ILE A 51 -0.88 -6.76 15.19
N ARG A 52 -0.18 -7.10 16.29
CA ARG A 52 0.52 -6.14 17.17
C ARG A 52 2.04 -6.34 17.22
N LYS A 53 2.55 -7.44 16.67
CA LYS A 53 3.98 -7.73 16.58
C LYS A 53 4.34 -7.99 15.13
N PHE A 54 5.27 -7.22 14.58
CA PHE A 54 5.66 -7.26 13.17
C PHE A 54 7.09 -7.78 13.05
N GLN A 55 7.38 -8.46 11.94
CA GLN A 55 8.76 -8.83 11.59
C GLN A 55 9.54 -7.57 11.18
N PRO A 56 10.88 -7.53 11.37
CA PRO A 56 11.71 -6.39 10.96
C PRO A 56 11.88 -6.27 9.44
N ARG A 57 11.33 -7.22 8.68
CA ARG A 57 11.39 -7.24 7.22
C ARG A 57 10.62 -6.05 6.62
N PRO A 58 11.27 -5.22 5.78
CA PRO A 58 10.58 -4.11 5.12
C PRO A 58 9.51 -4.63 4.15
N VAL A 59 8.53 -3.77 3.87
CA VAL A 59 7.51 -3.98 2.84
C VAL A 59 7.94 -3.23 1.59
N ASP A 60 7.82 -3.88 0.42
CA ASP A 60 8.16 -3.26 -0.86
C ASP A 60 7.27 -2.03 -1.14
N ALA A 61 7.89 -0.98 -1.69
CA ALA A 61 7.20 0.29 -1.96
C ALA A 61 5.99 0.11 -2.89
N ASP A 62 6.12 -0.72 -3.93
CA ASP A 62 5.04 -0.97 -4.89
C ASP A 62 3.82 -1.65 -4.26
N VAL A 63 4.07 -2.54 -3.28
CA VAL A 63 3.00 -3.18 -2.51
C VAL A 63 2.25 -2.13 -1.70
N LEU A 64 2.97 -1.21 -1.05
CA LEU A 64 2.37 -0.14 -0.26
C LEU A 64 1.56 0.82 -1.13
N THR A 65 2.10 1.25 -2.27
CA THR A 65 1.40 2.13 -3.23
C THR A 65 0.08 1.51 -3.68
N ARG A 66 0.10 0.26 -4.14
CA ARG A 66 -1.12 -0.44 -4.57
C ARG A 66 -2.16 -0.55 -3.47
N LEU A 67 -1.74 -0.79 -2.23
CA LEU A 67 -2.64 -0.86 -1.08
C LEU A 67 -3.29 0.49 -0.77
N LEU A 68 -2.51 1.57 -0.77
CA LEU A 68 -3.01 2.91 -0.50
C LEU A 68 -3.92 3.41 -1.62
N GLU A 69 -3.58 3.15 -2.88
CA GLU A 69 -4.46 3.41 -4.04
C GLU A 69 -5.80 2.70 -3.88
N THR A 70 -5.77 1.40 -3.56
CA THR A 70 -6.99 0.61 -3.32
C THR A 70 -7.83 1.21 -2.19
N ALA A 71 -7.20 1.69 -1.11
CA ALA A 71 -7.91 2.33 0.00
C ALA A 71 -8.66 3.60 -0.41
N THR A 72 -8.19 4.31 -1.45
CA THR A 72 -8.88 5.51 -1.98
C THR A 72 -10.21 5.19 -2.69
N HIS A 73 -10.52 3.92 -2.95
CA HIS A 73 -11.81 3.53 -3.51
C HIS A 73 -12.92 3.45 -2.45
N ALA A 74 -12.62 3.70 -1.17
CA ALA A 74 -13.65 3.83 -0.15
C ALA A 74 -14.64 4.97 -0.54
N PRO A 75 -15.94 4.84 -0.26
CA PRO A 75 -16.88 5.90 -0.57
C PRO A 75 -16.58 7.16 0.24
N SER A 76 -16.76 8.32 -0.37
CA SER A 76 -16.66 9.62 0.32
C SER A 76 -17.75 10.57 -0.16
N ALA A 77 -18.18 11.47 0.73
CA ALA A 77 -19.21 12.46 0.40
C ALA A 77 -18.80 13.28 -0.82
N HIS A 78 -19.64 13.27 -1.87
CA HIS A 78 -19.36 13.91 -3.15
C HIS A 78 -18.00 13.54 -3.77
N ASN A 79 -17.48 12.34 -3.50
CA ASN A 79 -16.16 11.89 -3.91
C ASN A 79 -15.02 12.87 -3.55
N ARG A 80 -15.09 13.52 -2.37
CA ARG A 80 -14.06 14.49 -1.94
C ARG A 80 -12.71 13.86 -1.61
N GLN A 81 -12.65 12.55 -1.41
CA GLN A 81 -11.44 11.80 -1.07
C GLN A 81 -10.61 12.47 0.05
N PRO A 82 -11.21 12.71 1.23
CA PRO A 82 -10.61 13.52 2.30
C PRO A 82 -9.51 12.80 3.09
N TRP A 83 -8.95 11.70 2.56
CA TRP A 83 -7.86 10.96 3.19
C TRP A 83 -6.51 11.53 2.78
N ARG A 84 -5.57 11.57 3.73
CA ARG A 84 -4.15 11.79 3.50
C ARG A 84 -3.40 10.69 4.23
N PHE A 85 -2.43 10.10 3.55
CA PHE A 85 -1.60 9.04 4.12
C PHE A 85 -0.18 9.58 4.31
N ALA A 86 0.32 9.49 5.54
CA ALA A 86 1.71 9.79 5.86
C ALA A 86 2.46 8.48 6.06
N VAL A 87 3.42 8.19 5.18
CA VAL A 87 4.21 6.96 5.23
C VAL A 87 5.56 7.26 5.88
N LEU A 88 5.82 6.62 7.03
CA LEU A 88 7.08 6.74 7.76
C LEU A 88 7.93 5.48 7.54
N THR A 89 8.88 5.55 6.60
CA THR A 89 9.81 4.44 6.31
C THR A 89 11.09 4.49 7.16
N HIS A 90 11.52 5.69 7.57
CA HIS A 90 12.74 5.88 8.33
C HIS A 90 12.56 5.62 9.83
N PRO A 91 13.53 4.96 10.49
CA PRO A 91 13.41 4.59 11.91
C PRO A 91 13.36 5.81 12.84
N GLY A 92 14.05 6.91 12.51
CA GLY A 92 14.11 8.11 13.36
C GLY A 92 12.73 8.76 13.59
N PRO A 93 12.05 9.24 12.53
CA PRO A 93 10.71 9.81 12.67
C PRO A 93 9.70 8.84 13.28
N LYS A 94 9.80 7.55 12.95
CA LYS A 94 8.93 6.50 13.49
C LYS A 94 9.12 6.32 15.00
N SER A 95 10.37 6.23 15.47
CA SER A 95 10.68 6.12 16.91
C SER A 95 10.17 7.34 17.65
N ARG A 96 10.48 8.55 17.14
CA ARG A 96 10.04 9.80 17.77
C ARG A 96 8.52 9.87 17.93
N LEU A 97 7.77 9.46 16.92
CA LEU A 97 6.30 9.40 17.02
C LEU A 97 5.85 8.37 18.07
N SER A 98 6.47 7.19 18.09
CA SER A 98 6.17 6.15 19.06
C SER A 98 6.42 6.61 20.50
N ASP A 99 7.52 7.30 20.74
CA ASP A 99 7.91 7.79 22.08
C ASP A 99 6.93 8.86 22.59
N LEU A 100 6.49 9.77 21.72
CA LEU A 100 5.50 10.79 22.06
C LEU A 100 4.14 10.16 22.39
N LEU A 101 3.69 9.19 21.58
CA LEU A 101 2.44 8.48 21.84
C LEU A 101 2.49 7.65 23.14
N ALA A 102 3.64 7.03 23.44
CA ALA A 102 3.83 6.29 24.69
C ALA A 102 3.78 7.21 25.91
N ALA A 103 4.39 8.40 25.83
CA ALA A 103 4.34 9.40 26.89
C ALA A 103 2.92 9.92 27.13
N ASP A 104 2.17 10.20 26.05
CA ASP A 104 0.76 10.61 26.14
C ASP A 104 -0.09 9.51 26.78
N PHE A 105 0.06 8.26 26.31
CA PHE A 105 -0.68 7.13 26.83
C PHE A 105 -0.40 6.86 28.31
N ARG A 106 0.86 7.03 28.75
CA ARG A 106 1.22 6.96 30.18
C ARG A 106 0.44 7.97 31.01
N ARG A 107 0.35 9.23 30.54
CA ARG A 107 -0.38 10.28 31.27
C ARG A 107 -1.86 9.95 31.39
N ASP A 108 -2.46 9.45 30.32
CA ASP A 108 -3.89 9.06 30.32
C ASP A 108 -4.14 7.93 31.32
N LEU A 109 -3.30 6.88 31.33
CA LEU A 109 -3.44 5.78 32.29
C LEU A 109 -3.23 6.22 33.75
N ALA A 110 -2.30 7.16 33.99
CA ALA A 110 -2.10 7.73 35.32
C ALA A 110 -3.29 8.60 35.75
N ALA A 111 -3.89 9.35 34.83
CA ALA A 111 -5.10 10.13 35.08
C ALA A 111 -6.32 9.23 35.40
N ASP A 112 -6.38 8.04 34.80
CA ASP A 112 -7.37 7.00 35.10
C ASP A 112 -7.12 6.30 36.46
N GLY A 113 -6.04 6.66 37.17
CA GLY A 113 -5.73 6.16 38.51
C GLY A 113 -5.07 4.78 38.54
N LEU A 114 -4.48 4.32 37.42
CA LEU A 114 -3.83 3.02 37.39
C LEU A 114 -2.54 3.00 38.24
N PRO A 115 -2.24 1.89 38.93
CA PRO A 115 -0.97 1.71 39.61
C PRO A 115 0.20 1.69 38.62
N GLU A 116 1.32 2.31 39.00
CA GLU A 116 2.52 2.43 38.17
C GLU A 116 3.02 1.10 37.56
N PRO A 117 3.05 -0.04 38.28
CA PRO A 117 3.46 -1.31 37.68
C PRO A 117 2.55 -1.78 36.54
N GLU A 118 1.26 -1.45 36.58
CA GLU A 118 0.31 -1.82 35.53
C GLU A 118 0.46 -0.93 34.30
N ILE A 119 0.77 0.36 34.51
CA ILE A 119 1.07 1.30 33.44
C ILE A 119 2.29 0.81 32.64
N GLU A 120 3.38 0.47 33.33
CA GLU A 120 4.59 -0.06 32.69
C GLU A 120 4.32 -1.34 31.89
N ALA A 121 3.56 -2.28 32.46
CA ALA A 121 3.20 -3.52 31.76
C ALA A 121 2.41 -3.27 30.47
N ARG A 122 1.57 -2.22 30.43
CA ARG A 122 0.80 -1.84 29.24
C ARG A 122 1.64 -1.14 28.17
N LEU A 123 2.65 -0.36 28.57
CA LEU A 123 3.59 0.28 27.63
C LEU A 123 4.50 -0.72 26.91
N GLN A 124 4.78 -1.87 27.52
CA GLN A 124 5.67 -2.90 26.98
C GLN A 124 4.98 -3.94 26.07
N ARG A 125 3.69 -3.77 25.77
CA ARG A 125 2.86 -4.77 25.07
C ARG A 125 2.92 -4.69 23.54
#